data_AF-A0A673ITG6-F1
#
_entry.id   AF-A0A673ITG6-F1
#
_cell.length_a   1.000
_cell.length_b   1.000
_cell.length_c   1.000
_cell.angle_alpha   90.00
_cell.angle_beta   90.00
_cell.angle_gamma   90.00
#
_symmetry.space_group_name_H-M   'P 1'
#
loop_
_entity.id
_entity.type
_entity.pdbx_description
1 polymer ?
#
loop_
_entity_poly.entity_id
_entity_poly.type
_entity_poly.pdbx_seq_one_letter_code
_entity_poly.pdbx_strand_id
1 'polypeptide(L)'
;MCLLICLVGVIVHRKSQRQMNERMNKQLEMLESNIRRDIRQGFVDLQTEKSDLIDNVGAIPFLDYKHFASKIFFPEDSEQTTVDEKCQAFAALIRDKQFLSCFVHALEEQKNFSIKDKCTVASLLTLALHGDLLYLTEVMEDLLQSLMDQSSNANPKLLLRRTESIVEKLLTNWMSICLYGFLRESVGQPLFLLVSALTQQISKGPVDSVTEKALYTLSEDWLLCQAQDFEALVSISSFTVSVFYANEEVFAKMSSYGKY
;
A
#
# COMPACT_ATOMS: atom_id res chain seq x y z
N MET A 1 6.35 -45.39 -63.93
CA MET A 1 5.32 -45.01 -62.93
C MET A 1 5.93 -44.49 -61.63
N CYS A 2 6.78 -45.25 -60.92
CA CYS A 2 7.36 -44.79 -59.65
C CYS A 2 8.20 -43.50 -59.76
N LEU A 3 9.02 -43.34 -60.80
CA LEU A 3 9.82 -42.11 -61.00
C LEU A 3 8.97 -40.86 -61.24
N LEU A 4 7.84 -40.99 -61.93
CA LEU A 4 6.89 -39.90 -62.17
C LEU A 4 6.19 -39.49 -60.87
N ILE A 5 5.81 -40.46 -60.04
CA ILE A 5 5.19 -40.22 -58.72
C ILE A 5 6.19 -39.52 -57.79
N CYS A 6 7.45 -39.96 -57.76
CA CYS A 6 8.51 -39.30 -56.99
C CYS A 6 8.74 -37.85 -57.47
N LEU A 7 8.75 -37.61 -58.79
CA LEU A 7 8.90 -36.27 -59.38
C LEU A 7 7.76 -35.33 -58.96
N VAL A 8 6.52 -35.79 -59.04
CA VAL A 8 5.33 -35.02 -58.63
C VAL A 8 5.38 -34.75 -57.12
N GLY A 9 5.74 -35.73 -56.30
CA GLY A 9 5.90 -35.56 -54.85
C GLY A 9 6.96 -34.51 -54.49
N VAL A 10 8.11 -34.51 -55.16
CA VAL A 10 9.16 -33.49 -54.96
C VAL A 10 8.69 -32.10 -55.38
N ILE A 11 7.95 -31.98 -56.48
CA ILE A 11 7.40 -30.69 -56.95
C ILE A 11 6.37 -30.14 -55.95
N VAL A 12 5.45 -30.98 -55.46
CA VAL A 12 4.45 -30.59 -54.46
C VAL A 12 5.13 -30.21 -53.15
N HIS A 13 6.12 -30.98 -52.70
CA HIS A 13 6.86 -30.66 -51.49
C HIS A 13 7.63 -29.35 -51.62
N ARG A 14 8.29 -29.11 -52.76
CA ARG A 14 8.97 -27.83 -53.06
C ARG A 14 7.99 -26.66 -53.12
N LYS A 15 6.81 -26.83 -53.71
CA LYS A 15 5.77 -25.79 -53.76
C LYS A 15 5.22 -25.49 -52.36
N SER A 16 4.96 -26.52 -51.56
CA SER A 16 4.52 -26.40 -50.17
C SER A 16 5.57 -25.70 -49.30
N GLN A 17 6.84 -26.09 -49.43
CA GLN A 17 7.97 -25.43 -48.77
C GLN A 17 8.10 -23.96 -49.18
N ARG A 18 7.96 -23.63 -50.47
CA ARG A 18 7.94 -22.22 -50.93
C ARG A 18 6.80 -21.43 -50.32
N GLN A 19 5.59 -21.99 -50.28
CA GLN A 19 4.43 -21.33 -49.65
C GLN A 19 4.62 -21.13 -48.14
N MET A 20 5.22 -22.10 -47.45
CA MET A 20 5.55 -21.99 -46.03
C MET A 20 6.59 -20.90 -45.80
N ASN A 21 7.65 -20.85 -46.61
CA ASN A 21 8.67 -19.81 -46.54
C ASN A 21 8.10 -18.41 -46.84
N GLU A 22 7.24 -18.27 -47.84
CA GLU A 22 6.56 -17.00 -48.15
C GLU A 22 5.65 -16.54 -47.01
N ARG A 23 4.91 -17.47 -46.37
CA ARG A 23 4.08 -17.17 -45.20
C ARG A 23 4.94 -16.75 -44.00
N MET A 24 6.02 -17.48 -43.75
CA MET A 24 6.97 -17.17 -42.68
C MET A 24 7.64 -15.82 -42.89
N ASN A 25 8.06 -15.50 -44.12
CA ASN A 25 8.62 -14.19 -44.45
C ASN A 25 7.59 -13.07 -44.21
N LYS A 26 6.33 -13.26 -44.61
CA LYS A 26 5.26 -12.28 -44.33
C LYS A 26 5.01 -12.10 -42.82
N GLN A 27 5.05 -13.17 -42.04
CA GLN A 27 4.93 -13.08 -40.59
C GLN A 27 6.12 -12.36 -39.96
N LEU A 28 7.33 -12.59 -40.47
CA LEU A 28 8.55 -11.92 -40.02
C LEU A 28 8.49 -10.41 -40.32
N GLU A 29 8.10 -10.03 -41.54
CA GLU A 29 7.93 -8.63 -41.95
C GLU A 29 6.88 -7.91 -41.10
N MET A 30 5.75 -8.58 -40.81
CA MET A 30 4.71 -8.04 -39.94
C MET A 30 5.21 -7.84 -38.50
N LEU A 31 5.93 -8.83 -37.95
CA LEU A 31 6.52 -8.74 -36.62
C LEU A 31 7.54 -7.60 -36.53
N GLU A 32 8.43 -7.48 -37.51
CA GLU A 32 9.43 -6.39 -37.56
C GLU A 32 8.74 -5.01 -37.61
N SER A 33 7.72 -4.87 -38.45
CA SER A 33 6.94 -3.64 -38.56
C SER A 33 6.26 -3.27 -37.23
N ASN A 34 5.68 -4.26 -36.53
CA ASN A 34 5.04 -4.04 -35.25
C ASN A 34 6.05 -3.60 -34.17
N ILE A 35 7.17 -4.31 -34.04
CA ILE A 35 8.24 -3.95 -33.08
C ILE A 35 8.73 -2.52 -33.33
N ARG A 36 8.98 -2.16 -34.61
CA ARG A 36 9.43 -0.81 -34.96
C ARG A 36 8.40 0.26 -34.58
N ARG A 37 7.12 -0.02 -34.81
CA ARG A 37 6.00 0.86 -34.44
C ARG A 37 5.93 1.03 -32.93
N ASP A 38 5.98 -0.06 -32.16
CA ASP A 38 5.82 -0.05 -30.71
C ASP A 38 6.99 0.69 -30.03
N ILE A 39 8.24 0.46 -30.48
CA ILE A 39 9.42 1.19 -30.00
C ILE A 39 9.29 2.69 -30.32
N ARG A 40 8.89 3.02 -31.55
CA ARG A 40 8.71 4.42 -31.96
C ARG A 40 7.61 5.10 -31.14
N GLN A 41 6.50 4.41 -30.89
CA GLN A 41 5.40 4.94 -30.10
C GLN A 41 5.84 5.18 -28.67
N GLY A 42 6.47 4.20 -28.01
CA GLY A 42 7.00 4.39 -26.66
C GLY A 42 7.99 5.55 -26.56
N PHE A 43 8.85 5.75 -27.58
CA PHE A 43 9.73 6.91 -27.63
C PHE A 43 8.97 8.24 -27.79
N VAL A 44 7.94 8.28 -28.64
CA VAL A 44 7.10 9.48 -28.82
C VAL A 44 6.34 9.79 -27.53
N ASP A 45 5.76 8.79 -26.88
CA ASP A 45 5.01 8.95 -25.62
C ASP A 45 5.93 9.53 -24.55
N LEU A 46 7.15 8.99 -24.39
CA LEU A 46 8.14 9.52 -23.45
C LEU A 46 8.54 10.99 -23.72
N GLN A 47 8.56 11.43 -24.98
CA GLN A 47 8.93 12.79 -25.36
C GLN A 47 7.76 13.77 -25.33
N THR A 48 6.53 13.28 -25.47
CA THR A 48 5.32 14.10 -25.61
C THR A 48 4.44 14.08 -24.37
N GLU A 49 4.81 13.31 -23.36
CA GLU A 49 4.11 13.26 -22.08
C GLU A 49 4.06 14.66 -21.43
N LYS A 50 2.83 15.14 -21.21
CA LYS A 50 2.57 16.40 -20.52
C LYS A 50 2.33 16.15 -19.04
N SER A 51 2.82 17.08 -18.21
CA SER A 51 2.56 17.10 -16.77
C SER A 51 1.17 17.66 -16.49
N ASP A 52 0.12 16.88 -16.78
CA ASP A 52 -1.27 17.20 -16.41
C ASP A 52 -1.62 16.65 -15.01
N LEU A 53 -0.63 16.56 -14.12
CA LEU A 53 -0.79 16.06 -12.75
C LEU A 53 -1.49 17.12 -11.89
N ILE A 54 -2.30 16.66 -10.92
CA ILE A 54 -3.16 17.51 -10.10
C ILE A 54 -2.34 18.55 -9.32
N ASP A 55 -2.46 19.82 -9.71
CA ASP A 55 -1.83 20.94 -9.00
C ASP A 55 -2.65 21.43 -7.80
N ASN A 56 -3.96 21.14 -7.76
CA ASN A 56 -4.89 21.67 -6.74
C ASN A 56 -5.76 20.57 -6.13
N VAL A 57 -5.18 19.79 -5.21
CA VAL A 57 -5.99 19.05 -4.24
C VAL A 57 -6.48 20.06 -3.21
N GLY A 58 -7.79 20.10 -2.95
CA GLY A 58 -8.38 20.90 -1.88
C GLY A 58 -7.99 20.39 -0.49
N ALA A 59 -8.96 20.19 0.39
CA ALA A 59 -8.66 19.62 1.71
C ALA A 59 -8.22 18.15 1.60
N ILE A 60 -7.06 17.82 2.17
CA ILE A 60 -6.55 16.45 2.21
C ILE A 60 -7.37 15.64 3.24
N PRO A 61 -7.83 14.42 2.89
CA PRO A 61 -8.59 13.57 3.79
C PRO A 61 -7.68 12.88 4.82
N PHE A 62 -7.13 13.65 5.77
CA PHE A 62 -6.35 13.10 6.87
C PHE A 62 -7.22 12.21 7.76
N LEU A 63 -6.67 11.06 8.16
CA LEU A 63 -7.22 10.31 9.29
C LEU A 63 -7.10 11.15 10.56
N ASP A 64 -8.11 11.06 11.42
CA ASP A 64 -7.98 11.58 12.78
C ASP A 64 -6.85 10.85 13.53
N TYR A 65 -6.41 11.45 14.64
CA TYR A 65 -5.27 10.92 15.38
C TYR A 65 -5.53 9.50 15.91
N LYS A 66 -6.77 9.20 16.33
CA LYS A 66 -7.13 7.91 16.91
C LYS A 66 -7.01 6.79 15.89
N HIS A 67 -7.55 6.98 14.69
CA HIS A 67 -7.47 6.01 13.61
C HIS A 67 -6.05 5.90 13.06
N PHE A 68 -5.32 7.01 12.96
CA PHE A 68 -3.90 7.01 12.58
C PHE A 68 -3.06 6.17 13.56
N ALA A 69 -3.15 6.46 14.86
CA ALA A 69 -2.39 5.76 15.89
C ALA A 69 -2.79 4.27 15.94
N SER A 70 -4.09 3.96 15.87
CA SER A 70 -4.58 2.58 15.85
C SER A 70 -3.98 1.77 14.70
N LYS A 71 -3.94 2.32 13.47
CA LYS A 71 -3.36 1.63 12.30
C LYS A 71 -1.86 1.40 12.41
N ILE A 72 -1.12 2.27 13.11
CA ILE A 72 0.33 2.11 13.30
C ILE A 72 0.64 1.12 14.42
N PHE A 73 -0.14 1.18 15.51
CA PHE A 73 0.05 0.33 16.68
C PHE A 73 -0.39 -1.11 16.39
N PHE A 74 -1.48 -1.29 15.65
CA PHE A 74 -2.08 -2.58 15.32
C PHE A 74 -2.45 -2.65 13.81
N PRO A 75 -1.46 -2.88 12.92
CA PRO A 75 -1.71 -2.98 11.49
C PRO A 75 -2.44 -4.26 11.08
N GLU A 76 -2.37 -5.31 11.90
CA GLU A 76 -3.22 -6.49 11.80
C GLU A 76 -4.40 -6.31 12.74
N ASP A 77 -5.63 -6.51 12.24
CA ASP A 77 -6.88 -6.28 12.97
C ASP A 77 -6.82 -6.88 14.38
N SER A 78 -6.87 -6.00 15.39
CA SER A 78 -6.93 -6.41 16.79
C SER A 78 -8.37 -6.30 17.30
N GLU A 79 -8.89 -7.40 17.84
CA GLU A 79 -10.19 -7.41 18.51
C GLU A 79 -10.13 -6.47 19.72
N GLN A 80 -11.05 -5.51 19.77
CA GLN A 80 -11.21 -4.62 20.92
C GLN A 80 -11.68 -5.42 22.13
N THR A 81 -10.85 -5.50 23.16
CA THR A 81 -11.19 -6.11 24.44
C THR A 81 -11.67 -5.05 25.43
N THR A 82 -12.76 -5.36 26.14
CA THR A 82 -13.35 -4.52 27.18
C THR A 82 -12.52 -4.56 28.46
N VAL A 83 -12.29 -3.41 29.08
CA VAL A 83 -11.43 -3.20 30.27
C VAL A 83 -12.22 -3.44 31.56
N ASP A 84 -11.72 -4.30 32.45
CA ASP A 84 -12.31 -4.69 33.76
C ASP A 84 -11.58 -3.99 34.94
N GLU A 85 -12.17 -4.00 36.14
CA GLU A 85 -11.69 -3.34 37.37
C GLU A 85 -10.23 -3.73 37.77
N LYS A 86 -9.76 -4.91 37.34
CA LYS A 86 -8.38 -5.38 37.54
C LYS A 86 -7.31 -4.53 36.83
N CYS A 87 -7.72 -3.66 35.89
CA CYS A 87 -6.78 -2.82 35.15
C CYS A 87 -6.17 -1.68 35.99
N GLN A 88 -6.80 -1.25 37.10
CA GLN A 88 -6.26 -0.14 37.90
C GLN A 88 -4.99 -0.54 38.67
N ALA A 89 -4.96 -1.72 39.28
CA ALA A 89 -3.78 -2.21 39.99
C ALA A 89 -2.60 -2.45 39.03
N PHE A 90 -2.88 -2.98 37.84
CA PHE A 90 -1.87 -3.18 36.81
C PHE A 90 -1.36 -1.85 36.23
N ALA A 91 -2.24 -0.86 36.03
CA ALA A 91 -1.84 0.49 35.62
C ALA A 91 -0.90 1.14 36.66
N ALA A 92 -1.12 0.90 37.96
CA ALA A 92 -0.22 1.36 39.00
C ALA A 92 1.14 0.65 38.95
N LEU A 93 1.18 -0.66 38.69
CA LEU A 93 2.43 -1.42 38.52
C LEU A 93 3.23 -0.94 37.31
N ILE A 94 2.59 -0.70 36.17
CA ILE A 94 3.28 -0.22 34.96
C ILE A 94 3.93 1.15 35.18
N ARG A 95 3.46 1.95 36.15
CA ARG A 95 4.09 3.24 36.50
C ARG A 95 5.36 3.09 37.36
N ASP A 96 5.64 1.92 37.90
CA ASP A 96 6.91 1.64 38.57
C ASP A 96 7.99 1.32 37.54
N LYS A 97 9.00 2.18 37.45
CA LYS A 97 10.06 2.11 36.43
C LYS A 97 10.86 0.80 36.50
N GLN A 98 11.16 0.33 37.72
CA GLN A 98 11.91 -0.90 37.93
C GLN A 98 11.10 -2.12 37.51
N PHE A 99 9.83 -2.19 37.91
CA PHE A 99 8.91 -3.23 37.50
C PHE A 99 8.79 -3.29 35.98
N LEU A 100 8.54 -2.15 35.32
CA LEU A 100 8.33 -2.12 33.88
C LEU A 100 9.58 -2.53 33.10
N SER A 101 10.77 -2.08 33.53
CA SER A 101 12.05 -2.53 32.94
C SER A 101 12.23 -4.03 33.10
N CYS A 102 12.08 -4.57 34.32
CA CYS A 102 12.19 -6.01 34.56
C CYS A 102 11.14 -6.82 33.78
N PHE A 103 9.91 -6.30 33.66
CA PHE A 103 8.83 -6.93 32.90
C PHE A 103 9.18 -7.05 31.42
N VAL A 104 9.65 -5.95 30.80
CA VAL A 104 10.06 -5.95 29.38
C VAL A 104 11.21 -6.92 29.15
N HIS A 105 12.28 -6.86 29.95
CA HIS A 105 13.42 -7.77 29.79
C HIS A 105 13.02 -9.25 30.00
N ALA A 106 12.23 -9.55 31.03
CA ALA A 106 11.79 -10.91 31.32
C ALA A 106 10.96 -11.51 30.18
N LEU A 107 10.13 -10.71 29.50
CA LEU A 107 9.37 -11.15 28.33
C LEU A 107 10.29 -11.44 27.14
N GLU A 108 11.26 -10.56 26.86
CA GLU A 108 12.17 -10.71 25.71
C GLU A 108 13.14 -11.89 25.84
N GLU A 109 13.49 -12.28 27.07
CA GLU A 109 14.34 -13.44 27.34
C GLU A 109 13.64 -14.79 27.05
N GLN A 110 12.30 -14.80 26.93
CA GLN A 110 11.57 -16.02 26.67
C GLN A 110 11.74 -16.48 25.21
N LYS A 111 12.21 -17.71 25.00
CA LYS A 111 12.42 -18.29 23.66
C LYS A 111 11.16 -18.38 22.80
N ASN A 112 10.00 -18.48 23.43
CA ASN A 112 8.71 -18.60 22.76
C ASN A 112 8.05 -17.26 22.47
N PHE A 113 8.72 -16.14 22.79
CA PHE A 113 8.17 -14.80 22.62
C PHE A 113 8.50 -14.25 21.23
N SER A 114 7.48 -14.24 20.37
CA SER A 114 7.65 -13.93 18.95
C SER A 114 7.79 -12.43 18.69
N ILE A 115 8.23 -12.06 17.48
CA ILE A 115 8.26 -10.65 17.03
C ILE A 115 6.84 -10.03 17.09
N LYS A 116 5.79 -10.82 16.80
CA LYS A 116 4.40 -10.37 16.90
C LYS A 116 4.01 -10.04 18.35
N ASP A 117 4.43 -10.87 19.31
CA ASP A 117 4.15 -10.62 20.74
C ASP A 117 4.89 -9.38 21.23
N LYS A 118 6.15 -9.20 20.84
CA LYS A 118 6.94 -8.00 21.13
C LYS A 118 6.25 -6.74 20.61
N CYS A 119 5.79 -6.77 19.36
CA CYS A 119 5.07 -5.65 18.76
C CYS A 119 3.75 -5.36 19.48
N THR A 120 3.03 -6.41 19.86
CA THR A 120 1.74 -6.30 20.58
C THR A 120 1.94 -5.66 21.95
N VAL A 121 2.91 -6.13 22.74
CA VAL A 121 3.22 -5.58 24.06
C VAL A 121 3.68 -4.13 23.95
N ALA A 122 4.57 -3.80 23.02
CA ALA A 122 5.00 -2.42 22.79
C ALA A 122 3.82 -1.49 22.49
N SER A 123 2.91 -1.91 21.60
CA SER A 123 1.71 -1.13 21.25
C SER A 123 0.72 -1.00 22.39
N LEU A 124 0.49 -2.05 23.18
CA LEU A 124 -0.36 -2.00 24.38
C LEU A 124 0.24 -1.11 25.47
N LEU A 125 1.55 -1.18 25.71
CA LEU A 125 2.27 -0.30 26.64
C LEU A 125 2.17 1.16 26.20
N THR A 126 2.37 1.41 24.90
CA THR A 126 2.21 2.76 24.33
C THR A 126 0.80 3.29 24.60
N LEU A 127 -0.23 2.48 24.36
CA LEU A 127 -1.62 2.88 24.58
C LEU A 127 -1.92 3.11 26.07
N ALA A 128 -1.44 2.23 26.95
CA ALA A 128 -1.63 2.33 28.40
C ALA A 128 -0.94 3.57 28.99
N LEU A 129 0.22 3.94 28.45
CA LEU A 129 1.03 5.08 28.89
C LEU A 129 0.80 6.34 28.04
N HIS A 130 -0.14 6.33 27.10
CA HIS A 130 -0.38 7.45 26.17
C HIS A 130 -0.73 8.76 26.89
N GLY A 131 -1.39 8.66 28.05
CA GLY A 131 -1.73 9.81 28.89
C GLY A 131 -0.55 10.41 29.67
N ASP A 132 0.61 9.75 29.69
CA ASP A 132 1.83 10.20 30.37
C ASP A 132 3.06 9.96 29.48
N LEU A 133 3.16 10.75 28.41
CA LEU A 133 4.23 10.63 27.42
C LEU A 133 5.61 10.96 27.99
N LEU A 134 5.69 11.74 29.08
CA LEU A 134 6.95 12.02 29.76
C LEU A 134 7.52 10.73 30.35
N TYR A 135 6.71 10.04 31.17
CA TYR A 135 7.10 8.74 31.74
C TYR A 135 7.43 7.71 30.66
N LEU A 136 6.62 7.62 29.61
CA LEU A 136 6.88 6.72 28.48
C LEU A 136 8.25 6.99 27.84
N THR A 137 8.61 8.26 27.67
CA THR A 137 9.89 8.66 27.08
C THR A 137 11.05 8.25 27.98
N GLU A 138 10.98 8.53 29.28
CA GLU A 138 12.03 8.16 30.24
C GLU A 138 12.25 6.64 30.32
N VAL A 139 11.18 5.85 30.30
CA VAL A 139 11.29 4.38 30.27
C VAL A 139 11.90 3.91 28.96
N MET A 140 11.48 4.48 27.83
CA MET A 140 12.01 4.13 26.52
C MET A 140 13.50 4.44 26.40
N GLU A 141 13.96 5.57 26.95
CA GLU A 141 15.38 5.94 27.00
C GLU A 141 16.21 4.93 27.79
N ASP A 142 15.76 4.55 28.99
CA ASP A 142 16.44 3.52 29.80
C ASP A 142 16.49 2.16 29.10
N LEU A 143 15.38 1.74 28.47
CA LEU A 143 15.31 0.48 27.72
C LEU A 143 16.22 0.52 26.48
N LEU A 144 16.28 1.64 25.76
CA LEU A 144 17.19 1.82 24.62
C LEU A 144 18.64 1.78 25.08
N GLN A 145 18.97 2.43 26.20
CA GLN A 145 20.31 2.37 26.77
C GLN A 145 20.69 0.93 27.15
N SER A 146 19.78 0.19 27.79
CA SER A 146 20.00 -1.22 28.09
C SER A 146 20.20 -2.06 26.82
N LEU A 147 19.45 -1.80 25.75
CA LEU A 147 19.62 -2.49 24.47
C LEU A 147 21.01 -2.22 23.87
N MET A 148 21.48 -0.96 23.92
CA MET A 148 22.83 -0.60 23.47
C MET A 148 23.90 -1.36 24.25
N ASP A 149 23.82 -1.37 25.57
CA ASP A 149 24.83 -1.99 26.44
C ASP A 149 24.89 -3.52 26.27
N GLN A 150 23.73 -4.18 26.13
CA GLN A 150 23.64 -5.62 25.87
C GLN A 150 24.16 -5.99 24.47
N SER A 151 24.03 -5.08 23.50
CA SER A 151 24.51 -5.25 22.13
C SER A 151 26.02 -4.99 21.95
N SER A 152 26.78 -4.81 23.03
CA SER A 152 28.21 -4.42 23.01
C SER A 152 29.14 -5.31 22.18
N ASN A 153 28.78 -6.58 21.95
CA ASN A 153 29.53 -7.51 21.09
C ASN A 153 29.07 -7.52 19.62
N ALA A 154 27.97 -6.82 19.30
CA ALA A 154 27.44 -6.68 17.95
C ALA A 154 28.02 -5.44 17.25
N ASN A 155 27.92 -5.40 15.93
CA ASN A 155 28.31 -4.22 15.17
C ASN A 155 27.32 -3.07 15.48
N PRO A 156 27.76 -1.93 16.05
CA PRO A 156 26.87 -0.84 16.42
C PRO A 156 26.12 -0.24 15.22
N LYS A 157 26.64 -0.41 13.99
CA LYS A 157 25.94 0.01 12.76
C LYS A 157 24.71 -0.84 12.42
N LEU A 158 24.53 -1.98 13.10
CA LEU A 158 23.38 -2.86 12.93
C LEU A 158 22.30 -2.64 13.98
N LEU A 159 22.54 -1.80 14.99
CA LEU A 159 21.56 -1.47 16.01
C LEU A 159 20.36 -0.73 15.39
N LEU A 160 19.14 -1.05 15.83
CA LEU A 160 17.89 -0.45 15.32
C LEU A 160 17.64 -0.69 13.81
N ARG A 161 18.36 -1.63 13.17
CA ARG A 161 18.20 -1.91 11.74
C ARG A 161 16.87 -2.60 11.41
N ARG A 162 16.34 -3.37 12.36
CA ARG A 162 15.10 -4.13 12.25
C ARG A 162 14.38 -4.06 13.58
N THR A 163 13.06 -4.09 13.56
CA THR A 163 12.26 -4.14 14.79
C THR A 163 12.28 -5.56 15.35
N GLU A 164 13.23 -5.85 16.24
CA GLU A 164 13.44 -7.19 16.82
C GLU A 164 13.23 -7.20 18.34
N SER A 165 13.08 -6.03 18.97
CA SER A 165 12.79 -5.79 20.39
C SER A 165 11.51 -4.99 20.61
N ILE A 166 10.95 -5.09 21.83
CA ILE A 166 9.85 -4.28 22.33
C ILE A 166 10.22 -2.81 22.25
N VAL A 167 11.45 -2.44 22.65
CA VAL A 167 11.87 -1.04 22.68
C VAL A 167 11.98 -0.42 21.28
N GLU A 168 12.40 -1.19 20.27
CA GLU A 168 12.41 -0.72 18.87
C GLU A 168 10.99 -0.44 18.35
N LYS A 169 10.01 -1.28 18.71
CA LYS A 169 8.61 -1.00 18.37
C LYS A 169 8.05 0.17 19.18
N LEU A 170 8.39 0.29 20.47
CA LEU A 170 8.03 1.46 21.29
C LEU A 170 8.56 2.74 20.68
N LEU A 171 9.80 2.76 20.21
CA LEU A 171 10.40 3.91 19.52
C LEU A 171 9.64 4.26 18.23
N THR A 172 9.25 3.26 17.44
CA THR A 172 8.42 3.47 16.25
C THR A 172 7.07 4.10 16.61
N ASN A 173 6.43 3.59 17.66
CA ASN A 173 5.16 4.11 18.14
C ASN A 173 5.31 5.54 18.68
N TRP A 174 6.32 5.81 19.51
CA TRP A 174 6.64 7.13 20.05
C TRP A 174 6.90 8.15 18.94
N MET A 175 7.70 7.79 17.92
CA MET A 175 7.92 8.63 16.74
C MET A 175 6.61 8.99 16.05
N SER A 176 5.69 8.03 15.90
CA SER A 176 4.39 8.31 15.27
C SER A 176 3.53 9.27 16.09
N ILE A 177 3.61 9.23 17.43
CA ILE A 177 2.91 10.15 18.33
C ILE A 177 3.48 11.56 18.14
N CYS A 178 4.79 11.71 18.27
CA CYS A 178 5.46 13.01 18.27
C CYS A 178 5.45 13.68 16.88
N LEU A 179 5.52 12.89 15.80
CA LEU A 179 5.62 13.40 14.44
C LEU A 179 4.28 13.53 13.73
N TYR A 180 3.14 13.14 14.34
CA TYR A 180 1.84 13.27 13.69
C TYR A 180 1.48 14.72 13.33
N GLY A 181 1.81 15.69 14.19
CA GLY A 181 1.63 17.12 13.89
C GLY A 181 2.41 17.54 12.65
N PHE A 182 3.72 17.26 12.64
CA PHE A 182 4.59 17.52 11.50
C PHE A 182 4.14 16.81 10.21
N LEU A 183 3.67 15.56 10.32
CA LEU A 183 3.08 14.82 9.22
C LEU A 183 1.89 15.59 8.64
N ARG A 184 0.97 16.09 9.45
CA ARG A 184 -0.20 16.82 8.95
C ARG A 184 0.16 18.17 8.36
N GLU A 185 1.11 18.87 8.96
CA GLU A 185 1.44 20.25 8.60
C GLU A 185 2.40 20.37 7.41
N SER A 186 3.32 19.41 7.23
CA SER A 186 4.41 19.53 6.25
C SER A 186 4.51 18.38 5.26
N VAL A 187 4.31 17.13 5.71
CA VAL A 187 4.59 15.94 4.87
C VAL A 187 3.34 15.36 4.20
N GLY A 188 2.17 15.60 4.78
CA GLY A 188 0.93 14.96 4.39
C GLY A 188 0.43 15.38 3.01
N GLN A 189 0.54 16.68 2.69
CA GLN A 189 0.21 17.19 1.36
C GLN A 189 1.10 16.62 0.25
N PRO A 190 2.44 16.72 0.31
CA PRO A 190 3.27 16.16 -0.75
C PRO A 190 3.12 14.64 -0.86
N LEU A 191 2.92 13.93 0.26
CA LEU A 191 2.66 12.50 0.24
C LEU A 191 1.33 12.17 -0.46
N PHE A 192 0.27 12.90 -0.16
CA PHE A 192 -1.04 12.70 -0.80
C PHE A 192 -1.00 13.03 -2.29
N LEU A 193 -0.31 14.11 -2.68
CA LEU A 193 -0.12 14.50 -4.07
C LEU A 193 0.67 13.43 -4.83
N LEU A 194 1.73 12.87 -4.23
CA LEU A 194 2.49 11.78 -4.84
C LEU A 194 1.61 10.55 -5.08
N VAL A 195 0.84 10.11 -4.08
CA VAL A 195 -0.08 8.96 -4.23
C VAL A 195 -1.14 9.24 -5.30
N SER A 196 -1.69 10.45 -5.31
CA SER A 196 -2.69 10.86 -6.32
C SER A 196 -2.10 10.89 -7.73
N ALA A 197 -0.91 11.44 -7.88
CA ALA A 197 -0.18 11.50 -9.15
C ALA A 197 0.14 10.10 -9.67
N LEU A 198 0.63 9.20 -8.81
CA LEU A 198 0.88 7.80 -9.18
C LEU A 198 -0.41 7.09 -9.61
N THR A 199 -1.48 7.24 -8.84
CA THR A 199 -2.78 6.63 -9.15
C THR A 199 -3.33 7.15 -10.50
N GLN A 200 -3.26 8.46 -10.73
CA GLN A 200 -3.68 9.08 -11.99
C GLN A 200 -2.82 8.59 -13.15
N GLN A 201 -1.50 8.53 -12.98
CA GLN A 201 -0.58 8.11 -14.03
C GLN A 201 -0.78 6.64 -14.43
N ILE A 202 -0.95 5.75 -13.46
CA ILE A 202 -1.28 4.34 -13.70
C ILE A 202 -2.60 4.23 -14.48
N SER A 203 -3.60 5.04 -14.09
CA SER A 203 -4.94 5.02 -14.68
C SER A 203 -5.02 5.60 -16.10
N LYS A 204 -3.96 6.24 -16.62
CA LYS A 204 -3.91 6.72 -18.01
C LYS A 204 -3.75 5.58 -19.03
N GLY A 205 -3.22 4.43 -18.59
CA GLY A 205 -2.93 3.29 -19.44
C GLY A 205 -3.84 2.10 -19.12
N PRO A 206 -3.80 1.05 -19.96
CA PRO A 206 -4.49 -0.21 -19.67
C PRO A 206 -4.00 -0.83 -18.36
N VAL A 207 -4.96 -1.31 -17.56
CA VAL A 207 -4.73 -2.09 -16.34
C VAL A 207 -5.53 -3.39 -16.46
N ASP A 208 -4.84 -4.51 -16.29
CA ASP A 208 -5.49 -5.82 -16.31
C ASP A 208 -6.27 -6.03 -15.00
N SER A 209 -7.57 -6.28 -15.10
CA SER A 209 -8.45 -6.34 -13.91
C SER A 209 -8.28 -7.61 -13.06
N VAL A 210 -7.52 -8.61 -13.51
CA VAL A 210 -7.34 -9.89 -12.80
C VAL A 210 -5.96 -9.93 -12.11
N THR A 211 -4.94 -9.49 -12.83
CA THR A 211 -3.55 -9.50 -12.38
C THR A 211 -3.09 -8.16 -11.82
N GLU A 212 -3.88 -7.09 -12.03
CA GLU A 212 -3.58 -5.70 -11.64
C GLU A 212 -2.30 -5.14 -12.29
N LYS A 213 -1.77 -5.82 -13.32
CA LYS A 213 -0.63 -5.33 -14.10
C LYS A 213 -1.04 -4.14 -14.95
N ALA A 214 -0.20 -3.11 -14.97
CA ALA A 214 -0.46 -1.87 -15.68
C ALA A 214 0.60 -1.59 -16.73
N LEU A 215 0.21 -0.88 -17.80
CA LEU A 215 1.17 -0.40 -18.80
C LEU A 215 2.13 0.65 -18.22
N TYR A 216 1.59 1.61 -17.46
CA TYR A 216 2.39 2.60 -16.74
C TYR A 216 2.59 2.14 -15.30
N THR A 217 3.83 1.84 -14.94
CA THR A 217 4.20 1.35 -13.60
C THR A 217 5.64 1.74 -13.28
N LEU A 218 5.98 1.72 -12.00
CA LEU A 218 7.35 1.90 -11.50
C LEU A 218 8.05 0.56 -11.21
N SER A 219 7.37 -0.57 -11.41
CA SER A 219 7.90 -1.91 -11.11
C SER A 219 7.78 -2.83 -12.32
N GLU A 220 8.88 -3.47 -12.69
CA GLU A 220 8.95 -4.44 -13.79
C GLU A 220 8.03 -5.65 -13.54
N ASP A 221 7.92 -6.11 -12.29
CA ASP A 221 7.05 -7.23 -11.92
C ASP A 221 5.56 -6.97 -12.22
N TRP A 222 5.15 -5.69 -12.12
CA TRP A 222 3.79 -5.22 -12.35
C TRP A 222 3.57 -4.66 -13.76
N LEU A 223 4.56 -4.79 -14.66
CA LEU A 223 4.46 -4.32 -16.04
C LEU A 223 3.56 -5.23 -16.87
N LEU A 224 2.62 -4.62 -17.60
CA LEU A 224 1.77 -5.30 -18.57
C LEU A 224 2.49 -5.45 -19.91
N CYS A 225 3.22 -6.57 -20.08
CA CYS A 225 4.06 -6.81 -21.27
C CYS A 225 3.30 -7.03 -22.58
N GLN A 226 1.99 -7.29 -22.54
CA GLN A 226 1.14 -7.54 -23.72
C GLN A 226 -0.01 -6.53 -23.78
N ALA A 227 0.31 -5.24 -23.80
CA ALA A 227 -0.71 -4.22 -24.03
C ALA A 227 -1.32 -4.41 -25.43
N GLN A 228 -2.63 -4.62 -25.50
CA GLN A 228 -3.37 -4.54 -26.76
C GLN A 228 -3.38 -3.08 -27.25
N ASP A 229 -3.54 -2.89 -28.57
CA ASP A 229 -3.75 -1.54 -29.12
C ASP A 229 -4.97 -0.89 -28.41
N PHE A 230 -4.80 0.33 -27.88
CA PHE A 230 -5.84 1.06 -27.16
C PHE A 230 -5.90 2.51 -27.64
N GLU A 231 -7.09 3.11 -27.53
CA GLU A 231 -7.32 4.52 -27.83
C GLU A 231 -8.11 5.17 -26.68
N ALA A 232 -7.77 6.42 -26.36
CA ALA A 232 -8.47 7.17 -25.33
C ALA A 232 -9.88 7.57 -25.81
N LEU A 233 -10.91 7.10 -25.12
CA LEU A 233 -12.30 7.48 -25.39
C LEU A 233 -12.73 8.63 -24.47
N VAL A 234 -13.29 9.70 -25.04
CA VAL A 234 -13.91 10.79 -24.29
C VAL A 234 -15.41 10.50 -24.13
N SER A 235 -15.82 10.11 -22.93
CA SER A 235 -17.23 9.89 -22.59
C SER A 235 -17.83 11.13 -21.92
N ILE A 236 -19.02 11.55 -22.37
CA ILE A 236 -19.78 12.64 -21.74
C ILE A 236 -20.85 12.01 -20.85
N SER A 237 -20.65 12.05 -19.54
CA SER A 237 -21.66 11.63 -18.55
C SER A 237 -22.54 12.83 -18.17
N SER A 238 -23.87 12.66 -18.28
CA SER A 238 -24.85 13.64 -17.77
C SER A 238 -25.45 13.13 -16.47
N PHE A 239 -25.36 13.93 -15.41
CA PHE A 239 -25.98 13.63 -14.13
C PHE A 239 -27.27 14.45 -14.00
N THR A 240 -28.42 13.78 -14.01
CA THR A 240 -29.70 14.44 -13.71
C THR A 240 -29.92 14.36 -12.20
N VAL A 241 -29.79 15.50 -11.51
CA VAL A 241 -30.14 15.60 -10.09
C VAL A 241 -31.66 15.75 -9.99
N SER A 242 -32.34 14.65 -9.71
CA SER A 242 -33.77 14.65 -9.43
C SER A 242 -34.01 15.24 -8.03
N VAL A 243 -34.33 16.52 -7.94
CA VAL A 243 -34.83 17.12 -6.69
C VAL A 243 -36.27 16.64 -6.51
N PHE A 244 -36.47 15.62 -5.67
CA PHE A 244 -37.79 15.25 -5.21
C PHE A 244 -38.29 16.34 -4.26
N TYR A 245 -39.19 17.20 -4.73
CA TYR A 245 -40.03 17.99 -3.83
C TYR A 245 -40.98 17.02 -3.13
N ALA A 246 -40.71 16.73 -1.85
CA ALA A 246 -41.67 16.05 -1.01
C ALA A 246 -42.88 16.99 -0.85
N ASN A 247 -44.03 16.60 -1.38
CA ASN A 247 -45.31 17.26 -1.14
C ASN A 247 -45.53 17.39 0.39
N GLU A 248 -45.92 18.58 0.84
CA GLU A 248 -46.22 18.90 2.25
C GLU A 248 -47.24 17.95 2.91
N GLU A 249 -47.99 17.16 2.13
CA GLU A 249 -48.91 16.14 2.64
C GLU A 249 -48.23 14.98 3.39
N VAL A 250 -46.94 14.69 3.13
CA VAL A 250 -46.23 13.60 3.84
C VAL A 250 -45.83 14.03 5.26
N PHE A 251 -45.51 15.31 5.47
CA PHE A 251 -45.19 15.85 6.80
C PHE A 251 -46.41 15.90 7.73
N ALA A 252 -47.61 16.15 7.19
CA ALA A 252 -48.84 16.14 7.97
C ALA A 252 -49.21 14.74 8.50
N LYS A 253 -48.85 13.67 7.79
CA LYS A 253 -49.16 12.29 8.20
C LYS A 253 -48.23 11.74 9.29
N MET A 254 -46.99 12.26 9.42
CA MET A 254 -46.06 11.83 10.48
C MET A 254 -46.31 12.51 11.84
N SER A 255 -47.03 13.64 11.90
CA SER A 255 -47.40 14.29 13.17
C SER A 255 -48.54 13.58 13.93
N SER A 256 -49.21 12.60 13.32
CA SER A 256 -50.36 11.90 13.91
C SER A 256 -49.99 10.61 14.65
N TYR A 257 -48.75 10.13 14.57
CA TYR A 257 -48.30 8.87 15.17
C TYR A 257 -47.48 9.03 16.46
N GLY A 258 -47.45 10.24 17.04
CA GLY A 258 -46.72 10.57 18.26
C GLY A 258 -47.59 10.73 19.51
N LYS A 259 -48.65 9.95 19.67
CA LYS A 259 -49.38 9.81 20.94
C LYS A 259 -49.75 8.35 21.15
N TYR A 260 -48.85 7.59 21.75
CA TYR A 260 -49.05 6.67 22.89
C TYR A 260 -47.67 6.28 23.42
#